data_AF-A0A9E2IF77-F1
#
_entry.id   AF-A0A9E2IF77-F1
#
_cell.length_a   1.000
_cell.length_b   1.000
_cell.length_c   1.000
_cell.angle_alpha   90.00
_cell.angle_beta   90.00
_cell.angle_gamma   90.00
#
_symmetry.space_group_name_H-M   'P 1'
#
loop_
_entity.id
_entity.type
_entity.pdbx_description
1 polymer ?
#
loop_
_entity_poly.entity_id
_entity_poly.type
_entity_poly.pdbx_seq_one_letter_code
_entity_poly.pdbx_strand_id
1 'polypeptide(L)'
;MIKIKTQTTKYLLTTNYKLPTSNGFMLVLVLVFSGIFIVVLSGLIGFVLQQHNAQKVKEKQEQAFAIAEAGLEYYQWFLAHNPGDIYNGQGEGSPGPYEHDYYDPEGGATGKFSLEIDGNISCGEVSSINITSTGWTNDDPMRTKTVFGRYSRPYLTEFAYITDENIWFGVGEDVVGRMHSNGGIRMDGLNDSLETSEKETWICPGYLGCSGNPTMPGVFGNGAGWPLWRFPDNNINFLGMVTDFSDMKAQAISNNTYLPPSLDYLPNAKGYKLIFLADGTIDVYIVINTKKLGSYYLNTIDQHWYYRELDHLVKNQNGYTPKPGIVLDPGCSLVFVEDRIWVEGEVNGKITLISAEIGGGPTEIIIPNNITYVHNDGTDGLLLMSQGNITIPWYSPY
;
A
#
# COMPACT_ATOMS: atom_id res chain seq x y z
N MET A 1 -60.64 126.67 -24.32
CA MET A 1 -59.23 126.96 -24.65
C MET A 1 -58.42 126.60 -23.41
N ILE A 2 -57.51 125.63 -23.34
CA ILE A 2 -56.50 125.11 -24.26
C ILE A 2 -56.28 123.60 -23.98
N LYS A 3 -55.99 122.81 -25.01
CA LYS A 3 -55.61 121.37 -24.97
C LYS A 3 -54.19 121.18 -24.41
N ILE A 4 -53.94 120.08 -23.69
CA ILE A 4 -52.66 119.36 -23.77
C ILE A 4 -52.92 117.84 -23.75
N LYS A 5 -52.35 117.15 -24.76
CA LYS A 5 -52.34 115.69 -24.96
C LYS A 5 -51.11 115.11 -24.24
N THR A 6 -51.25 113.93 -23.65
CA THR A 6 -50.10 113.06 -23.33
C THR A 6 -50.47 111.61 -23.70
N GLN A 7 -49.76 111.08 -24.71
CA GLN A 7 -49.72 109.65 -25.03
C GLN A 7 -48.38 109.11 -24.50
N THR A 8 -48.44 108.07 -23.68
CA THR A 8 -47.27 107.30 -23.23
C THR A 8 -47.23 105.96 -23.95
N THR A 9 -46.23 105.79 -24.80
CA THR A 9 -45.92 104.54 -25.50
C THR A 9 -44.78 103.84 -24.76
N LYS A 10 -45.01 102.63 -24.23
CA LYS A 10 -43.95 101.74 -23.68
C LYS A 10 -43.37 100.90 -24.82
N TYR A 11 -42.07 101.02 -25.06
CA TYR A 11 -41.32 100.11 -25.94
C TYR A 11 -40.77 98.94 -25.12
N LEU A 12 -41.13 97.70 -25.49
CA LEU A 12 -40.46 96.48 -25.05
C LEU A 12 -39.39 96.13 -26.08
N LEU A 13 -38.11 96.19 -25.69
CA LEU A 13 -37.00 95.71 -26.49
C LEU A 13 -36.87 94.19 -26.30
N THR A 14 -37.19 93.41 -27.33
CA THR A 14 -36.85 91.99 -27.43
C THR A 14 -35.49 91.84 -28.09
N THR A 15 -34.46 91.51 -27.31
CA THR A 15 -33.15 91.09 -27.84
C THR A 15 -33.26 89.66 -28.36
N ASN A 16 -33.33 89.50 -29.69
CA ASN A 16 -33.19 88.21 -30.37
C ASN A 16 -31.73 87.75 -30.31
N TYR A 17 -31.39 86.86 -29.38
CA TYR A 17 -30.15 86.09 -29.46
C TYR A 17 -30.34 84.95 -30.47
N LYS A 18 -29.78 85.09 -31.67
CA LYS A 18 -29.58 83.96 -32.59
C LYS A 18 -28.43 83.09 -32.06
N LEU A 19 -28.75 81.92 -31.52
CA LEU A 19 -27.77 80.88 -31.24
C LEU A 19 -27.12 80.43 -32.56
N PRO A 20 -25.77 80.43 -32.68
CA PRO A 20 -25.11 79.91 -33.87
C PRO A 20 -25.31 78.39 -33.92
N THR A 21 -25.88 77.88 -35.02
CA THR A 21 -26.01 76.45 -35.28
C THR A 21 -24.63 75.85 -35.57
N SER A 22 -24.05 75.23 -34.55
CA SER A 22 -22.81 74.45 -34.63
C SER A 22 -23.11 73.01 -35.08
N ASN A 23 -22.84 72.74 -36.36
CA ASN A 23 -22.21 71.56 -36.96
C ASN A 23 -22.57 70.15 -36.41
N GLY A 24 -23.21 69.33 -37.25
CA GLY A 24 -23.51 67.90 -37.02
C GLY A 24 -22.31 66.95 -36.86
N PHE A 25 -21.09 67.47 -36.69
CA PHE A 25 -19.87 66.69 -36.48
C PHE A 25 -19.84 66.00 -35.10
N MET A 26 -20.41 66.61 -34.06
CA MET A 26 -20.54 65.98 -32.74
C MET A 26 -21.43 64.74 -32.76
N LEU A 27 -22.48 64.73 -33.59
CA LEU A 27 -23.41 63.61 -33.67
C LEU A 27 -22.74 62.37 -34.30
N VAL A 28 -21.91 62.57 -35.31
CA VAL A 28 -21.11 61.49 -35.93
C VAL A 28 -20.12 60.91 -34.93
N LEU A 29 -19.44 61.76 -34.16
CA LEU A 29 -18.46 61.32 -33.15
C LEU A 29 -19.13 60.51 -32.05
N VAL A 30 -20.28 60.95 -31.53
CA VAL A 30 -21.07 60.19 -30.54
C VAL A 30 -21.50 58.83 -31.09
N LEU A 31 -21.98 58.76 -32.34
CA LEU A 31 -22.39 57.51 -32.98
C LEU A 31 -21.23 56.50 -33.09
N VAL A 32 -20.05 56.97 -33.50
CA VAL A 32 -18.86 56.13 -33.62
C VAL A 32 -18.40 55.62 -32.25
N PHE A 33 -18.32 56.48 -31.25
CA PHE A 33 -17.95 56.07 -29.89
C PHE A 33 -18.98 55.14 -29.25
N SER A 34 -20.28 55.39 -29.43
CA SER A 34 -21.34 54.48 -28.98
C SER A 34 -21.27 53.14 -29.70
N GLY A 35 -20.98 53.12 -31.00
CA GLY A 35 -20.80 51.88 -31.77
C GLY A 35 -19.62 51.05 -31.25
N ILE A 36 -18.46 51.67 -31.05
CA ILE A 36 -17.28 51.01 -30.46
C ILE A 36 -17.60 50.51 -29.05
N PHE A 37 -18.26 51.34 -28.23
CA PHE A 37 -18.65 50.96 -26.88
C PHE A 37 -19.58 49.75 -26.85
N ILE A 38 -20.58 49.69 -27.74
CA ILE A 38 -21.49 48.54 -27.85
C ILE A 38 -20.72 47.27 -28.25
N VAL A 39 -19.81 47.35 -29.22
CA VAL A 39 -19.01 46.19 -29.65
C VAL A 39 -18.14 45.66 -28.51
N VAL A 40 -17.45 46.55 -27.78
CA VAL A 40 -16.63 46.16 -26.62
C VAL A 40 -17.48 45.58 -25.51
N LEU A 41 -18.63 46.20 -25.20
CA LEU A 41 -19.55 45.74 -24.17
C LEU A 41 -20.13 44.35 -24.50
N SER A 42 -20.55 44.13 -25.75
CA SER A 42 -21.00 42.81 -26.21
C SER A 42 -19.90 41.76 -26.11
N GLY A 43 -18.66 42.11 -26.45
CA GLY A 43 -17.50 41.22 -26.28
C GLY A 43 -17.26 40.83 -24.82
N LEU A 44 -17.33 41.79 -23.90
CA LEU A 44 -17.18 41.53 -22.46
C LEU A 44 -18.31 40.67 -21.88
N ILE A 45 -19.57 40.94 -22.26
CA ILE A 45 -20.71 40.12 -21.83
C ILE A 45 -20.56 38.68 -22.35
N GLY A 46 -20.17 38.52 -23.62
CA GLY A 46 -19.91 37.20 -24.20
C GLY A 46 -18.80 36.43 -23.45
N PHE A 47 -17.70 37.12 -23.10
CA PHE A 47 -16.63 36.53 -22.31
C PHE A 47 -17.09 36.10 -20.91
N VAL A 48 -17.86 36.93 -20.21
CA VAL A 48 -18.39 36.61 -18.87
C VAL A 48 -19.32 35.40 -18.92
N LEU A 49 -20.20 35.32 -19.91
CA LEU A 49 -21.10 34.17 -20.07
C LEU A 49 -20.33 32.88 -20.36
N GLN A 50 -19.30 32.95 -21.22
CA GLN A 50 -18.44 31.81 -21.49
C GLN A 50 -17.69 31.34 -20.23
N GLN A 51 -17.14 32.28 -19.45
CA GLN A 51 -16.45 31.98 -18.21
C GLN A 51 -17.41 31.37 -17.18
N HIS A 52 -18.63 31.88 -17.06
CA HIS A 52 -19.65 31.34 -16.17
C HIS A 52 -20.01 29.89 -16.50
N ASN A 53 -20.21 29.59 -17.79
CA ASN A 53 -20.48 28.22 -18.23
C ASN A 53 -19.29 27.29 -17.97
N ALA A 54 -18.06 27.77 -18.20
CA ALA A 54 -16.85 27.01 -17.90
C ALA A 54 -16.71 26.71 -16.40
N GLN A 55 -17.03 27.68 -15.52
CA GLN A 55 -17.01 27.48 -14.07
C GLN A 55 -18.07 26.48 -13.62
N LYS A 56 -19.31 26.56 -14.14
CA LYS A 56 -20.35 25.58 -13.86
C LYS A 56 -19.95 24.16 -14.25
N VAL A 57 -19.34 24.01 -15.42
CA VAL A 57 -18.82 22.72 -15.87
C VAL A 57 -17.73 22.20 -14.94
N LYS A 58 -16.81 23.07 -14.52
CA LYS A 58 -15.76 22.70 -13.57
C LYS A 58 -16.33 22.30 -12.22
N GLU A 59 -17.26 23.07 -11.67
CA GLU A 59 -17.97 22.77 -10.43
C GLU A 59 -18.60 21.38 -10.46
N LYS A 60 -19.33 21.05 -11.53
CA LYS A 60 -19.93 19.71 -11.71
C LYS A 60 -18.88 18.60 -11.82
N GLN A 61 -17.71 18.88 -12.41
CA GLN A 61 -16.60 17.92 -12.44
C GLN A 61 -16.01 17.68 -11.05
N GLU A 62 -15.84 18.71 -10.24
CA GLU A 62 -15.34 18.56 -8.86
C GLU A 62 -16.36 17.81 -7.99
N GLN A 63 -17.66 18.11 -8.15
CA GLN A 63 -18.74 17.37 -7.47
C GLN A 63 -18.73 15.89 -7.84
N ALA A 64 -18.66 15.57 -9.14
CA ALA A 64 -18.58 14.19 -9.60
C ALA A 64 -17.31 13.47 -9.06
N PHE A 65 -16.18 14.18 -8.97
CA PHE A 65 -14.93 13.66 -8.39
C PHE A 65 -15.09 13.34 -6.90
N ALA A 66 -15.63 14.27 -6.11
CA ALA A 66 -15.89 14.06 -4.68
C ALA A 66 -16.86 12.89 -4.42
N ILE A 67 -17.89 12.73 -5.28
CA ILE A 67 -18.82 11.59 -5.21
C ILE A 67 -18.10 10.28 -5.52
N ALA A 68 -17.17 10.28 -6.48
CA ALA A 68 -16.36 9.10 -6.80
C ALA A 68 -15.41 8.74 -5.64
N GLU A 69 -14.77 9.73 -5.00
CA GLU A 69 -13.96 9.51 -3.79
C GLU A 69 -14.80 8.93 -2.64
N ALA A 70 -16.03 9.44 -2.45
CA ALA A 70 -16.94 8.90 -1.44
C ALA A 70 -17.26 7.41 -1.68
N GLY A 71 -17.25 6.93 -2.93
CA GLY A 71 -17.40 5.52 -3.23
C GLY A 71 -16.21 4.67 -2.78
N LEU A 72 -14.98 5.18 -2.90
CA LEU A 72 -13.79 4.51 -2.36
C LEU A 72 -13.82 4.46 -0.83
N GLU A 73 -14.17 5.57 -0.17
CA GLU A 73 -14.26 5.67 1.29
C GLU A 73 -15.37 4.76 1.84
N TYR A 74 -16.53 4.70 1.17
CA TYR A 74 -17.60 3.77 1.50
C TYR A 74 -17.11 2.32 1.49
N TYR A 75 -16.41 1.92 0.43
CA TYR A 75 -15.99 0.54 0.31
C TYR A 75 -14.82 0.21 1.26
N GLN A 76 -13.97 1.17 1.58
CA GLN A 76 -12.97 1.03 2.64
C GLN A 76 -13.64 0.72 3.99
N TRP A 77 -14.67 1.49 4.36
CA TRP A 77 -15.47 1.23 5.56
C TRP A 77 -16.16 -0.14 5.50
N PHE A 78 -16.70 -0.52 4.34
CA PHE A 78 -17.36 -1.80 4.14
C PHE A 78 -16.40 -2.97 4.36
N LEU A 79 -15.19 -2.91 3.78
CA LEU A 79 -14.15 -3.93 3.93
C LEU A 79 -13.61 -4.04 5.36
N ALA A 80 -13.60 -2.96 6.12
CA ALA A 80 -13.23 -3.00 7.53
C ALA A 80 -14.19 -3.87 8.37
N HIS A 81 -15.45 -4.00 7.94
CA HIS A 81 -16.46 -4.81 8.62
C HIS A 81 -16.68 -6.17 7.95
N ASN A 82 -16.40 -6.27 6.64
CA ASN A 82 -16.57 -7.47 5.83
C ASN A 82 -15.25 -7.78 5.09
N PRO A 83 -14.20 -8.27 5.80
CA PRO A 83 -12.90 -8.48 5.20
C PRO A 83 -12.96 -9.52 4.07
N GLY A 84 -12.43 -9.17 2.90
CA GLY A 84 -12.36 -10.08 1.74
C GLY A 84 -13.62 -10.16 0.88
N ASP A 85 -14.68 -9.43 1.23
CA ASP A 85 -15.89 -9.39 0.42
C ASP A 85 -15.65 -8.56 -0.86
N ILE A 86 -15.77 -9.22 -2.01
CA ILE A 86 -15.64 -8.62 -3.36
C ILE A 86 -17.00 -8.46 -4.05
N TYR A 87 -18.10 -8.72 -3.32
CA TYR A 87 -19.47 -8.73 -3.82
C TYR A 87 -20.37 -7.69 -3.17
N ASN A 88 -19.80 -6.73 -2.43
CA ASN A 88 -20.51 -5.68 -1.72
C ASN A 88 -21.68 -6.22 -0.85
N GLY A 89 -21.49 -7.39 -0.22
CA GLY A 89 -22.48 -8.02 0.66
C GLY A 89 -23.67 -8.66 -0.06
N GLN A 90 -23.67 -8.73 -1.40
CA GLN A 90 -24.75 -9.33 -2.19
C GLN A 90 -24.60 -10.85 -2.41
N GLY A 91 -23.57 -11.45 -1.81
CA GLY A 91 -23.26 -12.88 -1.91
C GLY A 91 -22.43 -13.23 -3.14
N GLU A 92 -21.78 -14.40 -3.06
CA GLU A 92 -20.90 -14.90 -4.12
C GLU A 92 -21.66 -15.11 -5.45
N GLY A 93 -21.06 -14.67 -6.55
CA GLY A 93 -21.64 -14.79 -7.89
C GLY A 93 -22.56 -13.64 -8.31
N SER A 94 -22.65 -12.57 -7.52
CA SER A 94 -23.33 -11.33 -7.88
C SER A 94 -22.32 -10.26 -8.32
N PRO A 95 -21.71 -10.33 -9.52
CA PRO A 95 -20.70 -9.36 -9.94
C PRO A 95 -21.32 -7.97 -10.09
N GLY A 96 -20.53 -6.96 -9.74
CA GLY A 96 -20.89 -5.55 -9.94
C GLY A 96 -21.02 -5.16 -11.42
N PRO A 97 -21.19 -3.87 -11.70
CA PRO A 97 -20.96 -2.77 -10.77
C PRO A 97 -22.11 -2.54 -9.77
N TYR A 98 -21.78 -2.05 -8.57
CA TYR A 98 -22.78 -1.71 -7.54
C TYR A 98 -23.00 -0.21 -7.48
N GLU A 99 -24.24 0.22 -7.74
CA GLU A 99 -24.63 1.62 -7.65
C GLU A 99 -25.18 1.97 -6.27
N HIS A 100 -24.75 3.12 -5.76
CA HIS A 100 -25.21 3.69 -4.49
C HIS A 100 -25.54 5.17 -4.65
N ASP A 101 -26.52 5.63 -3.88
CA ASP A 101 -26.88 7.04 -3.81
C ASP A 101 -25.91 7.79 -2.88
N TYR A 102 -25.45 8.96 -3.32
CA TYR A 102 -24.66 9.88 -2.51
C TYR A 102 -25.58 10.96 -1.91
N TYR A 103 -25.56 11.08 -0.58
CA TYR A 103 -26.41 12.00 0.17
C TYR A 103 -25.61 13.17 0.72
N ASP A 104 -26.06 14.38 0.41
CA ASP A 104 -25.65 15.60 1.10
C ASP A 104 -26.39 15.68 2.45
N PRO A 105 -25.68 15.88 3.57
CA PRO A 105 -26.28 16.05 4.90
C PRO A 105 -27.41 17.09 4.97
N GLU A 106 -27.39 18.10 4.10
CA GLU A 106 -28.37 19.19 4.10
C GLU A 106 -29.46 19.05 3.01
N GLY A 107 -29.19 18.27 1.95
CA GLY A 107 -29.94 18.32 0.68
C GLY A 107 -30.54 17.00 0.20
N GLY A 108 -30.25 15.88 0.83
CA GLY A 108 -30.69 14.56 0.36
C GLY A 108 -29.81 14.02 -0.79
N ALA A 109 -30.34 13.16 -1.65
CA ALA A 109 -29.55 12.51 -2.70
C ALA A 109 -29.13 13.49 -3.80
N THR A 110 -27.83 13.80 -3.91
CA THR A 110 -27.27 14.79 -4.85
C THR A 110 -26.54 14.15 -6.04
N GLY A 111 -26.23 12.86 -5.95
CA GLY A 111 -25.66 12.08 -7.04
C GLY A 111 -25.59 10.60 -6.74
N LYS A 112 -24.85 9.87 -7.56
CA LYS A 112 -24.61 8.43 -7.42
C LYS A 112 -23.17 8.10 -7.71
N PHE A 113 -22.70 7.01 -7.12
CA PHE A 113 -21.45 6.37 -7.50
C PHE A 113 -21.70 4.90 -7.83
N SER A 114 -20.86 4.38 -8.72
CA SER A 114 -20.87 2.99 -9.19
C SER A 114 -19.52 2.37 -8.90
N LEU A 115 -19.53 1.19 -8.28
CA LEU A 115 -18.34 0.48 -7.83
C LEU A 115 -18.10 -0.76 -8.68
N GLU A 116 -16.99 -0.80 -9.40
CA GLU A 116 -16.43 -2.02 -9.96
C GLU A 116 -15.35 -2.53 -9.00
N ILE A 117 -15.54 -3.74 -8.50
CA ILE A 117 -14.65 -4.37 -7.52
C ILE A 117 -14.05 -5.62 -8.15
N ASP A 118 -12.73 -5.71 -8.07
CA ASP A 118 -11.94 -6.83 -8.60
C ASP A 118 -10.99 -7.36 -7.53
N GLY A 119 -11.17 -8.62 -7.16
CA GLY A 119 -10.36 -9.31 -6.16
C GLY A 119 -9.14 -9.96 -6.80
N ASN A 120 -7.94 -9.59 -6.37
CA ASN A 120 -6.73 -10.32 -6.70
C ASN A 120 -6.62 -11.53 -5.76
N ILE A 121 -6.91 -12.71 -6.27
CA ILE A 121 -6.92 -13.96 -5.50
C ILE A 121 -5.57 -14.65 -5.66
N SER A 122 -5.01 -15.12 -4.55
CA SER A 122 -3.81 -15.96 -4.50
C SER A 122 -4.06 -17.11 -3.54
N CYS A 123 -3.84 -18.35 -3.98
CA CYS A 123 -4.12 -19.56 -3.22
C CYS A 123 -5.57 -19.68 -2.72
N GLY A 124 -6.53 -19.15 -3.49
CA GLY A 124 -7.95 -19.16 -3.10
C GLY A 124 -8.33 -18.05 -2.11
N GLU A 125 -7.36 -17.25 -1.65
CA GLU A 125 -7.57 -16.16 -0.70
C GLU A 125 -7.45 -14.79 -1.39
N VAL A 126 -8.26 -13.83 -0.97
CA VAL A 126 -8.22 -12.46 -1.50
C VAL A 126 -6.99 -11.73 -0.94
N SER A 127 -6.00 -11.49 -1.79
CA SER A 127 -4.75 -10.81 -1.42
C SER A 127 -4.87 -9.28 -1.44
N SER A 128 -5.61 -8.73 -2.39
CA SER A 128 -5.90 -7.31 -2.53
C SER A 128 -7.15 -7.09 -3.36
N ILE A 129 -7.84 -5.99 -3.14
CA ILE A 129 -9.09 -5.63 -3.79
C ILE A 129 -8.86 -4.32 -4.53
N ASN A 130 -9.00 -4.37 -5.85
CA ASN A 130 -8.97 -3.23 -6.73
C ASN A 130 -10.38 -2.66 -6.85
N ILE A 131 -10.53 -1.35 -6.68
CA ILE A 131 -11.82 -0.68 -6.71
C ILE A 131 -11.73 0.48 -7.67
N THR A 132 -12.60 0.46 -8.67
CA THR A 132 -12.84 1.57 -9.57
C THR A 132 -14.17 2.18 -9.20
N SER A 133 -14.15 3.40 -8.63
CA SER A 133 -15.37 4.14 -8.31
C SER A 133 -15.62 5.21 -9.37
N THR A 134 -16.80 5.17 -9.98
CA THR A 134 -17.26 6.17 -10.94
C THR A 134 -18.42 6.95 -10.36
N GLY A 135 -18.25 8.26 -10.16
CA GLY A 135 -19.24 9.16 -9.58
C GLY A 135 -19.82 10.16 -10.57
N TRP A 136 -21.08 10.56 -10.36
CA TRP A 136 -21.77 11.61 -11.10
C TRP A 136 -22.85 12.29 -10.27
N THR A 137 -23.24 13.51 -10.67
CA THR A 137 -24.34 14.26 -10.04
C THR A 137 -25.68 13.94 -10.69
N ASN A 138 -26.78 14.07 -9.96
CA ASN A 138 -28.13 13.88 -10.52
C ASN A 138 -28.49 14.93 -11.60
N ASP A 139 -27.90 16.13 -11.51
CA ASP A 139 -28.13 17.23 -12.45
C ASP A 139 -27.46 17.03 -13.83
N ASP A 140 -26.33 16.33 -13.87
CA ASP A 140 -25.57 16.04 -15.10
C ASP A 140 -25.00 14.61 -15.07
N PRO A 141 -25.82 13.57 -15.29
CA PRO A 141 -25.39 12.17 -15.18
C PRO A 141 -24.40 11.74 -16.27
N MET A 142 -24.32 12.48 -17.38
CA MET A 142 -23.37 12.16 -18.47
C MET A 142 -21.93 12.57 -18.12
N ARG A 143 -21.76 13.41 -17.11
CA ARG A 143 -20.46 13.92 -16.68
C ARG A 143 -19.96 13.12 -15.48
N THR A 144 -19.22 12.07 -15.79
CA THR A 144 -18.66 11.18 -14.78
C THR A 144 -17.22 11.55 -14.42
N LYS A 145 -16.80 11.12 -13.23
CA LYS A 145 -15.39 11.06 -12.81
C LYS A 145 -15.12 9.70 -12.22
N THR A 146 -13.92 9.19 -12.48
CA THR A 146 -13.52 7.87 -12.03
C THR A 146 -12.24 7.99 -11.22
N VAL A 147 -12.23 7.34 -10.05
CA VAL A 147 -11.08 7.21 -9.16
C VAL A 147 -10.80 5.73 -8.92
N PHE A 148 -9.55 5.42 -8.64
CA PHE A 148 -9.06 4.06 -8.43
C PHE A 148 -8.40 3.95 -7.06
N GLY A 149 -8.70 2.88 -6.33
CA GLY A 149 -8.06 2.53 -5.07
C GLY A 149 -7.78 1.03 -5.00
N ARG A 150 -6.62 0.66 -4.46
CA ARG A 150 -6.28 -0.72 -4.13
C ARG A 150 -6.21 -0.87 -2.63
N TYR A 151 -7.03 -1.76 -2.08
CA TYR A 151 -7.05 -2.08 -0.66
C TYR A 151 -6.47 -3.47 -0.44
N SER A 152 -5.51 -3.58 0.46
CA SER A 152 -4.92 -4.84 0.88
C SER A 152 -4.76 -4.84 2.39
N ARG A 153 -4.70 -6.02 2.99
CA ARG A 153 -4.19 -6.12 4.36
C ARG A 153 -2.71 -5.68 4.34
N PRO A 154 -2.22 -5.00 5.40
CA PRO A 154 -0.80 -4.67 5.50
C PRO A 154 0.03 -5.93 5.30
N TYR A 155 0.99 -5.88 4.36
CA TYR A 155 1.87 -7.01 4.10
C TYR A 155 3.05 -6.97 5.06
N LEU A 156 3.48 -8.13 5.58
CA LEU A 156 4.71 -8.21 6.36
C LEU A 156 5.94 -7.77 5.57
N THR A 157 5.87 -7.91 4.24
CA THR A 157 6.92 -7.45 3.32
C THR A 157 7.02 -5.93 3.18
N GLU A 158 6.12 -5.14 3.79
CA GLU A 158 6.30 -3.67 3.90
C GLU A 158 7.34 -3.28 4.94
N PHE A 159 7.63 -4.17 5.88
CA PHE A 159 8.58 -3.94 6.94
C PHE A 159 9.93 -4.53 6.56
N ALA A 160 10.99 -3.76 6.82
CA ALA A 160 12.35 -4.27 6.79
C ALA A 160 12.60 -5.21 7.98
N TYR A 161 12.02 -4.88 9.15
CA TYR A 161 12.14 -5.67 10.37
C TYR A 161 10.84 -5.72 11.16
N ILE A 162 10.44 -6.91 11.59
CA ILE A 162 9.33 -7.10 12.54
C ILE A 162 9.78 -8.12 13.58
N THR A 163 9.59 -7.83 14.86
CA THR A 163 9.96 -8.73 15.96
C THR A 163 8.94 -8.74 17.10
N ASP A 164 8.80 -9.86 17.80
CA ASP A 164 8.01 -9.98 19.03
C ASP A 164 8.84 -9.71 20.30
N GLU A 165 10.09 -9.27 20.13
CA GLU A 165 11.07 -9.12 21.20
C GLU A 165 11.67 -7.72 21.31
N ASN A 166 12.32 -7.45 22.43
CA ASN A 166 13.11 -6.23 22.61
C ASN A 166 14.36 -6.27 21.71
N ILE A 167 14.60 -5.19 20.97
CA ILE A 167 15.70 -5.10 20.00
C ILE A 167 16.56 -3.86 20.24
N TRP A 168 17.85 -3.97 19.94
CA TRP A 168 18.80 -2.86 19.96
C TRP A 168 19.50 -2.75 18.62
N PHE A 169 19.41 -1.56 18.03
CA PHE A 169 20.22 -1.15 16.89
C PHE A 169 21.34 -0.22 17.35
N GLY A 170 22.58 -0.66 17.14
CA GLY A 170 23.80 -0.02 17.61
C GLY A 170 24.23 1.19 16.80
N VAL A 171 25.22 1.92 17.33
CA VAL A 171 25.86 3.02 16.59
C VAL A 171 26.56 2.47 15.35
N GLY A 172 26.23 3.03 14.19
CA GLY A 172 26.76 2.60 12.89
C GLY A 172 25.91 1.53 12.18
N GLU A 173 24.76 1.17 12.75
CA GLU A 173 23.75 0.38 12.06
C GLU A 173 22.74 1.31 11.37
N ASP A 174 22.44 0.99 10.11
CA ASP A 174 21.48 1.73 9.30
C ASP A 174 20.28 0.80 9.02
N VAL A 175 19.11 1.21 9.50
CA VAL A 175 17.82 0.55 9.24
C VAL A 175 17.12 1.32 8.13
N VAL A 176 16.99 0.65 6.98
CA VAL A 176 16.33 1.19 5.77
C VAL A 176 14.98 0.51 5.59
N GLY A 177 13.90 1.26 5.77
CA GLY A 177 12.53 0.75 5.66
C GLY A 177 11.80 0.66 7.01
N ARG A 178 10.49 0.42 6.94
CA ARG A 178 9.62 0.43 8.13
C ARG A 178 10.01 -0.69 9.09
N MET A 179 9.87 -0.46 10.39
CA MET A 179 10.05 -1.54 11.36
C MET A 179 9.09 -1.49 12.53
N HIS A 180 8.85 -2.64 13.13
CA HIS A 180 7.97 -2.80 14.29
C HIS A 180 8.50 -3.80 15.31
N SER A 181 8.28 -3.53 16.60
CA SER A 181 8.48 -4.48 17.69
C SER A 181 7.26 -4.53 18.62
N ASN A 182 6.79 -5.72 18.98
CA ASN A 182 5.84 -5.88 20.10
C ASN A 182 6.53 -5.69 21.48
N GLY A 183 7.87 -5.75 21.49
CA GLY A 183 8.70 -5.36 22.60
C GLY A 183 9.05 -3.87 22.56
N GLY A 184 10.19 -3.52 23.13
CA GLY A 184 10.77 -2.19 23.04
C GLY A 184 11.98 -2.12 22.12
N ILE A 185 12.21 -0.93 21.56
CA ILE A 185 13.27 -0.67 20.61
C ILE A 185 14.26 0.31 21.22
N ARG A 186 15.53 -0.09 21.26
CA ARG A 186 16.65 0.83 21.47
C ARG A 186 17.27 1.18 20.12
N MET A 187 17.13 2.42 19.67
CA MET A 187 17.64 2.89 18.39
C MET A 187 18.77 3.91 18.59
N ASP A 188 20.02 3.44 18.56
CA ASP A 188 21.23 4.30 18.56
C ASP A 188 21.80 4.51 17.15
N GLY A 189 21.28 3.79 16.15
CA GLY A 189 21.67 3.85 14.75
C GLY A 189 20.95 4.92 13.93
N LEU A 190 20.90 4.73 12.61
CA LEU A 190 20.15 5.56 11.68
C LEU A 190 18.88 4.84 11.23
N ASN A 191 17.76 5.55 11.26
CA ASN A 191 16.50 5.10 10.69
C ASN A 191 16.01 6.10 9.65
N ASP A 192 15.54 5.61 8.51
CA ASP A 192 14.98 6.43 7.42
C ASP A 192 13.45 6.33 7.26
N SER A 193 12.78 5.52 8.08
CA SER A 193 11.35 5.22 7.93
C SER A 193 10.62 5.14 9.28
N LEU A 194 9.35 4.72 9.28
CA LEU A 194 8.54 4.63 10.48
C LEU A 194 9.05 3.50 11.41
N GLU A 195 9.29 3.85 12.67
CA GLU A 195 9.75 2.93 13.72
C GLU A 195 8.69 2.85 14.81
N THR A 196 8.08 1.68 14.98
CA THR A 196 6.95 1.54 15.90
C THR A 196 7.12 0.45 16.95
N SER A 197 6.59 0.71 18.15
CA SER A 197 6.63 -0.21 19.29
C SER A 197 5.24 -0.36 19.89
N GLU A 198 4.81 -1.60 20.15
CA GLU A 198 3.56 -1.86 20.89
C GLU A 198 3.62 -1.27 22.29
N LYS A 199 4.79 -1.33 22.94
CA LYS A 199 4.96 -0.86 24.31
C LYS A 199 4.94 0.66 24.37
N GLU A 200 4.18 1.22 25.31
CA GLU A 200 4.31 2.62 25.71
C GLU A 200 5.62 2.83 26.49
N THR A 201 5.92 1.90 27.41
CA THR A 201 7.18 1.84 28.16
C THR A 201 7.63 0.40 28.36
N TRP A 202 8.93 0.19 28.54
CA TRP A 202 9.54 -1.12 28.78
C TRP A 202 10.80 -1.01 29.64
N ILE A 203 11.24 -2.12 30.23
CA ILE A 203 12.47 -2.18 31.02
C ILE A 203 13.62 -2.53 30.07
N CYS A 204 14.54 -1.61 29.82
CA CYS A 204 15.69 -1.88 28.97
C CYS A 204 16.76 -2.67 29.74
N PRO A 205 17.03 -3.93 29.40
CA PRO A 205 17.97 -4.76 30.13
C PRO A 205 19.43 -4.46 29.78
N GLY A 206 20.35 -4.84 30.68
CA GLY A 206 21.80 -4.64 30.50
C GLY A 206 22.40 -5.26 29.25
N TYR A 207 21.85 -6.37 28.74
CA TYR A 207 22.35 -7.01 27.51
C TYR A 207 22.02 -6.21 26.24
N LEU A 208 21.01 -5.32 26.30
CA LEU A 208 20.75 -4.30 25.27
C LEU A 208 21.49 -2.99 25.57
N GLY A 209 22.55 -3.06 26.39
CA GLY A 209 23.47 -1.97 26.70
C GLY A 209 22.96 -0.95 27.73
N CYS A 210 21.89 -1.23 28.48
CA CYS A 210 21.31 -0.29 29.44
C CYS A 210 21.79 -0.53 30.87
N SER A 211 22.36 0.49 31.51
CA SER A 211 22.81 0.37 32.91
C SER A 211 21.65 0.44 33.89
N GLY A 212 21.50 -0.58 34.76
CA GLY A 212 20.56 -0.55 35.88
C GLY A 212 19.11 -0.87 35.53
N ASN A 213 18.86 -1.46 34.36
CA ASN A 213 17.54 -1.85 33.87
C ASN A 213 16.48 -0.72 33.97
N PRO A 214 16.72 0.46 33.38
CA PRO A 214 15.81 1.60 33.49
C PRO A 214 14.52 1.34 32.70
N THR A 215 13.42 1.94 33.16
CA THR A 215 12.18 2.04 32.37
C THR A 215 12.32 3.14 31.33
N MET A 216 12.15 2.77 30.06
CA MET A 216 12.30 3.64 28.91
C MET A 216 11.01 3.67 28.07
N PRO A 217 10.80 4.70 27.24
CA PRO A 217 9.71 4.70 26.25
C PRO A 217 9.84 3.55 25.25
N GLY A 218 8.72 3.19 24.59
CA GLY A 218 8.64 2.12 23.59
C GLY A 218 9.77 2.13 22.57
N VAL A 219 10.09 3.30 22.03
CA VAL A 219 11.29 3.54 21.23
C VAL A 219 12.13 4.62 21.90
N PHE A 220 13.42 4.35 22.09
CA PHE A 220 14.36 5.34 22.61
C PHE A 220 15.77 5.10 22.09
N GLY A 221 16.64 6.10 22.18
CA GLY A 221 18.08 5.94 21.91
C GLY A 221 18.69 7.26 21.49
N ASN A 222 19.96 7.21 21.06
CA ASN A 222 20.68 8.38 20.57
C ASN A 222 20.71 8.47 19.03
N GLY A 223 19.99 7.58 18.35
CA GLY A 223 19.95 7.49 16.90
C GLY A 223 19.27 8.67 16.24
N ALA A 224 19.56 8.86 14.95
CA ALA A 224 18.83 9.82 14.12
C ALA A 224 17.45 9.26 13.77
N GLY A 225 16.50 10.13 13.37
CA GLY A 225 15.17 9.69 12.95
C GLY A 225 14.09 9.70 14.04
N TRP A 226 14.36 10.29 15.23
CA TRP A 226 13.38 10.40 16.31
C TRP A 226 11.99 10.97 15.94
N PRO A 227 11.81 11.85 14.93
CA PRO A 227 10.46 12.27 14.51
C PRO A 227 9.63 11.15 13.86
N LEU A 228 10.26 10.02 13.51
CA LEU A 228 9.65 8.84 12.91
C LEU A 228 9.35 7.74 13.93
N TRP A 229 9.72 7.94 15.20
CA TRP A 229 9.40 7.00 16.28
C TRP A 229 7.93 7.17 16.68
N ARG A 230 7.18 6.06 16.75
CA ARG A 230 5.78 6.03 17.23
C ARG A 230 5.58 4.92 18.26
N PHE A 231 5.01 5.30 19.39
CA PHE A 231 4.66 4.36 20.45
C PHE A 231 3.65 5.03 21.40
N PRO A 232 2.72 4.26 22.00
CA PRO A 232 2.41 2.87 21.67
C PRO A 232 1.76 2.75 20.28
N ASP A 233 1.93 1.61 19.64
CA ASP A 233 1.26 1.22 18.39
C ASP A 233 0.53 -0.13 18.56
N ASN A 234 -0.22 -0.55 17.55
CA ASN A 234 -0.91 -1.84 17.58
C ASN A 234 0.07 -3.01 17.51
N ASN A 235 -0.26 -4.07 18.24
CA ASN A 235 0.44 -5.36 18.23
C ASN A 235 0.37 -6.04 16.85
N ILE A 236 1.48 -6.62 16.39
CA ILE A 236 1.50 -7.58 15.28
C ILE A 236 1.39 -9.01 15.82
N ASN A 237 0.29 -9.69 15.49
CA ASN A 237 0.00 -11.03 16.01
C ASN A 237 0.83 -12.14 15.32
N PHE A 238 2.02 -12.43 15.87
CA PHE A 238 2.88 -13.52 15.40
C PHE A 238 2.29 -14.92 15.61
N LEU A 239 1.49 -15.13 16.67
CA LEU A 239 0.86 -16.43 16.93
C LEU A 239 -0.14 -16.81 15.83
N GLY A 240 -0.88 -15.82 15.31
CA GLY A 240 -1.77 -16.00 14.18
C GLY A 240 -1.05 -16.53 12.93
N MET A 241 0.17 -16.04 12.68
CA MET A 241 0.97 -16.48 11.53
C MET A 241 1.36 -17.96 11.62
N VAL A 242 1.56 -18.49 12.83
CA VAL A 242 1.89 -19.90 13.06
C VAL A 242 0.65 -20.78 12.96
N THR A 243 -0.53 -20.29 13.36
CA THR A 243 -1.79 -21.04 13.20
C THR A 243 -2.18 -21.24 11.74
N ASP A 244 -1.78 -20.32 10.86
CA ASP A 244 -2.05 -20.39 9.42
C ASP A 244 -1.28 -21.51 8.71
N PHE A 245 -0.25 -22.13 9.32
CA PHE A 245 0.48 -23.24 8.72
C PHE A 245 -0.41 -24.45 8.41
N SER A 246 -1.50 -24.66 9.16
CA SER A 246 -2.47 -25.72 8.85
C SER A 246 -3.19 -25.47 7.54
N ASP A 247 -3.62 -24.23 7.29
CA ASP A 247 -4.33 -23.85 6.08
C ASP A 247 -3.38 -23.83 4.89
N MET A 248 -2.16 -23.34 5.09
CA MET A 248 -1.10 -23.36 4.07
C MET A 248 -0.70 -24.79 3.68
N LYS A 249 -0.63 -25.72 4.65
CA LYS A 249 -0.42 -27.15 4.36
C LYS A 249 -1.57 -27.70 3.52
N ALA A 250 -2.82 -27.42 3.88
CA ALA A 250 -3.98 -27.89 3.12
C ALA A 250 -3.98 -27.37 1.67
N GLN A 251 -3.65 -26.09 1.47
CA GLN A 251 -3.49 -25.48 0.14
C GLN A 251 -2.34 -26.10 -0.67
N ALA A 252 -1.20 -26.37 -0.04
CA ALA A 252 -0.07 -27.03 -0.71
C ALA A 252 -0.41 -28.49 -1.10
N ILE A 253 -1.21 -29.19 -0.29
CA ILE A 253 -1.71 -30.53 -0.62
C ILE A 253 -2.63 -30.46 -1.84
N SER A 254 -3.58 -29.53 -1.87
CA SER A 254 -4.49 -29.39 -3.02
C SER A 254 -3.77 -29.02 -4.32
N ASN A 255 -2.69 -28.25 -4.22
CA ASN A 255 -1.87 -27.82 -5.37
C ASN A 255 -0.72 -28.78 -5.71
N ASN A 256 -0.60 -29.93 -5.02
CA ASN A 256 0.47 -30.91 -5.22
C ASN A 256 1.89 -30.34 -5.04
N THR A 257 2.04 -29.30 -4.22
CA THR A 257 3.31 -28.66 -3.84
C THR A 257 3.71 -28.97 -2.40
N TYR A 258 2.96 -29.84 -1.72
CA TYR A 258 3.29 -30.38 -0.41
C TYR A 258 4.36 -31.49 -0.48
N LEU A 259 5.33 -31.44 0.43
CA LEU A 259 6.36 -32.46 0.64
C LEU A 259 6.26 -33.01 2.07
N PRO A 260 5.93 -34.31 2.26
CA PRO A 260 5.88 -34.94 3.58
C PRO A 260 7.30 -35.13 4.16
N PRO A 261 7.45 -35.58 5.42
CA PRO A 261 8.75 -35.87 5.99
C PRO A 261 9.59 -36.78 5.09
N SER A 262 10.86 -36.43 4.85
CA SER A 262 11.72 -37.15 3.90
C SER A 262 12.00 -38.61 4.32
N LEU A 263 11.84 -38.91 5.61
CA LEU A 263 11.93 -40.24 6.19
C LEU A 263 10.85 -41.21 5.67
N ASP A 264 9.72 -40.70 5.18
CA ASP A 264 8.66 -41.50 4.57
C ASP A 264 9.12 -42.15 3.25
N TYR A 265 10.10 -41.53 2.59
CA TYR A 265 10.66 -42.02 1.33
C TYR A 265 11.96 -42.80 1.52
N LEU A 266 12.86 -42.35 2.41
CA LEU A 266 14.17 -42.97 2.60
C LEU A 266 14.58 -43.04 4.09
N PRO A 267 14.93 -44.23 4.61
CA PRO A 267 15.16 -44.45 6.05
C PRO A 267 16.43 -43.83 6.66
N ASN A 268 17.10 -42.90 5.96
CA ASN A 268 18.25 -42.13 6.46
C ASN A 268 18.23 -40.67 5.99
N ALA A 269 17.09 -40.21 5.49
CA ALA A 269 16.93 -38.85 5.02
C ALA A 269 17.13 -37.83 6.15
N LYS A 270 17.57 -36.64 5.77
CA LYS A 270 17.92 -35.50 6.65
C LYS A 270 17.12 -34.24 6.30
N GLY A 271 16.19 -34.34 5.37
CA GLY A 271 15.46 -33.22 4.77
C GLY A 271 15.58 -33.17 3.25
N TYR A 272 15.18 -32.04 2.68
CA TYR A 272 15.12 -31.79 1.24
C TYR A 272 16.07 -30.68 0.80
N LYS A 273 16.66 -30.83 -0.37
CA LYS A 273 17.32 -29.75 -1.11
C LYS A 273 16.39 -29.31 -2.23
N LEU A 274 16.02 -28.03 -2.22
CA LEU A 274 15.20 -27.38 -3.23
C LEU A 274 16.09 -26.43 -4.05
N ILE A 275 16.03 -26.57 -5.37
CA ILE A 275 16.75 -25.70 -6.31
C ILE A 275 15.71 -24.98 -7.17
N PHE A 276 15.66 -23.64 -7.05
CA PHE A 276 14.87 -22.79 -7.94
C PHE A 276 15.56 -22.69 -9.31
N LEU A 277 14.80 -22.91 -10.37
CA LEU A 277 15.30 -22.84 -11.73
C LEU A 277 14.73 -21.61 -12.45
N ALA A 278 15.52 -21.04 -13.36
CA ALA A 278 15.14 -19.88 -14.15
C ALA A 278 13.88 -20.09 -15.02
N ASP A 279 13.48 -21.33 -15.26
CA ASP A 279 12.24 -21.68 -15.97
C ASP A 279 10.98 -21.63 -15.08
N GLY A 280 11.12 -21.29 -13.79
CA GLY A 280 10.02 -21.20 -12.82
C GLY A 280 9.68 -22.52 -12.14
N THR A 281 10.44 -23.59 -12.38
CA THR A 281 10.25 -24.88 -11.71
C THR A 281 11.19 -25.08 -10.53
N ILE A 282 10.86 -26.02 -9.64
CA ILE A 282 11.68 -26.38 -8.48
C ILE A 282 12.12 -27.83 -8.60
N ASP A 283 13.42 -28.05 -8.56
CA ASP A 283 14.00 -29.39 -8.42
C ASP A 283 14.15 -29.77 -6.96
N VAL A 284 13.63 -30.95 -6.60
CA VAL A 284 13.62 -31.47 -5.23
C VAL A 284 14.47 -32.72 -5.13
N TYR A 285 15.40 -32.71 -4.17
CA TYR A 285 16.26 -33.85 -3.84
C TYR A 285 16.16 -34.19 -2.36
N ILE A 286 16.21 -35.49 -2.03
CA ILE A 286 16.32 -35.92 -0.63
C ILE A 286 17.81 -35.90 -0.22
N VAL A 287 18.09 -35.27 0.91
CA VAL A 287 19.44 -35.20 1.49
C VAL A 287 19.65 -36.39 2.42
N ILE A 288 20.70 -37.16 2.20
CA ILE A 288 21.07 -38.31 3.06
C ILE A 288 22.36 -38.08 3.85
N ASN A 289 23.16 -37.06 3.49
CA ASN A 289 24.42 -36.79 4.15
C ASN A 289 24.78 -35.30 4.10
N THR A 290 25.15 -34.77 5.27
CA THR A 290 25.49 -33.37 5.51
C THR A 290 26.90 -33.26 6.08
N LYS A 291 27.56 -32.13 5.80
CA LYS A 291 28.77 -31.72 6.50
C LYS A 291 28.34 -30.94 7.74
N LYS A 292 28.57 -31.54 8.91
CA LYS A 292 28.43 -30.84 10.17
C LYS A 292 29.61 -29.92 10.42
N LEU A 293 29.33 -28.72 10.92
CA LEU A 293 30.33 -27.82 11.47
C LEU A 293 29.89 -27.37 12.85
N GLY A 294 30.85 -27.32 13.77
CA GLY A 294 30.62 -26.83 15.11
C GLY A 294 30.41 -25.32 15.08
N SER A 295 29.33 -24.88 15.70
CA SER A 295 29.01 -23.47 15.93
C SER A 295 28.73 -23.25 17.40
N TYR A 296 28.95 -22.03 17.86
CA TYR A 296 28.54 -21.58 19.18
C TYR A 296 27.46 -20.52 19.01
N TYR A 297 26.37 -20.62 19.75
CA TYR A 297 25.36 -19.58 19.83
C TYR A 297 25.22 -19.12 21.27
N LEU A 298 24.96 -17.82 21.47
CA LEU A 298 24.66 -17.26 22.76
C LEU A 298 23.18 -17.48 23.04
N ASN A 299 22.84 -18.14 24.15
CA ASN A 299 21.49 -18.11 24.66
C ASN A 299 21.30 -16.79 25.43
N THR A 300 20.40 -15.95 24.94
CA THR A 300 20.16 -14.61 25.48
C THR A 300 19.50 -14.62 26.85
N ILE A 301 18.84 -15.72 27.23
CA ILE A 301 18.14 -15.87 28.52
C ILE A 301 19.12 -16.11 29.66
N ASP A 302 20.09 -17.00 29.47
CA ASP A 302 21.05 -17.39 30.52
C ASP A 302 22.47 -16.83 30.28
N GLN A 303 22.69 -16.13 29.17
CA GLN A 303 23.99 -15.58 28.75
C GLN A 303 25.11 -16.61 28.62
N HIS A 304 24.77 -17.88 28.34
CA HIS A 304 25.76 -18.93 28.12
C HIS A 304 25.92 -19.24 26.63
N TRP A 305 27.16 -19.50 26.23
CA TRP A 305 27.48 -20.00 24.89
C TRP A 305 27.24 -21.51 24.84
N TYR A 306 26.34 -21.92 23.95
CA TYR A 306 26.04 -23.32 23.70
C TYR A 306 26.68 -23.77 22.40
N TYR A 307 27.29 -24.95 22.44
CA TYR A 307 27.79 -25.61 21.23
C TYR A 307 26.62 -26.28 20.51
N ARG A 308 26.52 -26.05 19.20
CA ARG A 308 25.59 -26.74 18.31
C ARG A 308 26.34 -27.19 17.06
N GLU A 309 26.05 -28.40 16.60
CA GLU A 309 26.44 -28.81 15.25
C GLU A 309 25.36 -28.38 14.27
N LEU A 310 25.77 -27.65 13.24
CA LEU A 310 24.89 -27.19 12.17
C LEU A 310 25.20 -27.96 10.89
N ASP A 311 24.15 -28.37 10.17
CA ASP A 311 24.26 -29.10 8.92
C ASP A 311 24.49 -28.13 7.74
N HIS A 312 25.74 -27.72 7.50
CA HIS A 312 26.05 -26.59 6.61
C HIS A 312 25.98 -26.91 5.11
N LEU A 313 26.43 -28.09 4.69
CA LEU A 313 26.62 -28.41 3.26
C LEU A 313 26.18 -29.83 2.94
N VAL A 314 25.56 -30.03 1.78
CA VAL A 314 25.17 -31.36 1.28
C VAL A 314 26.37 -32.03 0.63
N LYS A 315 26.76 -33.24 1.09
CA LYS A 315 27.97 -33.94 0.59
C LYS A 315 27.70 -34.97 -0.51
N ASN A 316 26.56 -35.66 -0.51
CA ASN A 316 26.27 -36.76 -1.43
C ASN A 316 24.77 -36.82 -1.77
N GLN A 317 24.42 -36.70 -3.06
CA GLN A 317 23.04 -36.78 -3.59
C GLN A 317 22.52 -38.24 -3.76
N ASN A 318 23.06 -39.23 -3.04
CA ASN A 318 22.83 -40.66 -3.37
C ASN A 318 21.52 -41.25 -2.81
N GLY A 319 20.49 -40.43 -2.57
CA GLY A 319 19.14 -40.86 -2.20
C GLY A 319 18.13 -40.26 -3.17
N TYR A 320 18.14 -40.72 -4.42
CA TYR A 320 17.38 -40.08 -5.51
C TYR A 320 15.96 -40.66 -5.61
N THR A 321 14.99 -39.95 -5.05
CA THR A 321 13.63 -39.89 -5.62
C THR A 321 13.40 -38.45 -6.01
N PRO A 322 13.68 -38.05 -7.26
CA PRO A 322 13.37 -36.70 -7.70
C PRO A 322 11.85 -36.59 -7.75
N LYS A 323 11.33 -35.46 -7.28
CA LYS A 323 10.14 -34.90 -7.91
C LYS A 323 10.68 -33.79 -8.81
N PRO A 324 11.22 -34.14 -10.00
CA PRO A 324 11.84 -33.13 -10.85
C PRO A 324 10.74 -32.20 -11.35
N GLY A 325 11.04 -30.91 -11.37
CA GLY A 325 10.14 -29.88 -11.90
C GLY A 325 8.80 -29.81 -11.18
N ILE A 326 8.77 -29.48 -9.89
CA ILE A 326 7.54 -28.93 -9.31
C ILE A 326 7.22 -27.65 -10.08
N VAL A 327 6.14 -27.70 -10.86
CA VAL A 327 5.58 -26.53 -11.53
C VAL A 327 4.67 -25.84 -10.52
N LEU A 328 4.99 -24.60 -10.20
CA LEU A 328 4.13 -23.77 -9.37
C LEU A 328 2.99 -23.20 -10.21
N ASP A 329 1.78 -23.26 -9.69
CA ASP A 329 0.67 -22.53 -10.26
C ASP A 329 0.90 -21.02 -9.98
N PRO A 330 0.88 -20.15 -11.01
CA PRO A 330 0.94 -18.70 -10.79
C PRO A 330 -0.20 -18.18 -9.88
N GLY A 331 -1.34 -18.88 -9.84
CA GLY A 331 -2.44 -18.58 -8.92
C GLY A 331 -2.23 -19.07 -7.49
N CYS A 332 -1.29 -20.00 -7.25
CA CYS A 332 -0.88 -20.43 -5.92
C CYS A 332 0.55 -20.98 -5.89
N SER A 333 1.52 -20.08 -5.75
CA SER A 333 2.95 -20.41 -5.72
C SER A 333 3.45 -20.69 -4.29
N LEU A 334 2.73 -21.54 -3.57
CA LEU A 334 3.03 -21.97 -2.21
C LEU A 334 3.62 -23.38 -2.19
N VAL A 335 4.74 -23.55 -1.50
CA VAL A 335 5.39 -24.85 -1.25
C VAL A 335 5.48 -25.08 0.25
N PHE A 336 5.00 -26.24 0.71
CA PHE A 336 4.99 -26.59 2.13
C PHE A 336 5.76 -27.89 2.36
N VAL A 337 6.72 -27.87 3.28
CA VAL A 337 7.62 -29.01 3.54
C VAL A 337 7.66 -29.32 5.04
N GLU A 338 7.33 -30.55 5.41
CA GLU A 338 7.42 -31.05 6.80
C GLU A 338 8.79 -31.63 7.13
N ASP A 339 9.84 -30.92 6.73
CA ASP A 339 11.22 -31.31 7.00
C ASP A 339 12.15 -30.11 6.87
N ARG A 340 13.41 -30.31 7.25
CA ARG A 340 14.49 -29.36 7.02
C ARG A 340 14.72 -29.14 5.51
N ILE A 341 15.02 -27.89 5.15
CA ILE A 341 15.24 -27.50 3.75
C ILE A 341 16.63 -26.87 3.56
N TRP A 342 17.32 -27.26 2.48
CA TRP A 342 18.40 -26.47 1.88
C TRP A 342 17.90 -25.84 0.59
N VAL A 343 18.00 -24.52 0.47
CA VAL A 343 17.44 -23.77 -0.66
C VAL A 343 18.51 -22.96 -1.40
N GLU A 344 18.49 -23.02 -2.73
CA GLU A 344 19.39 -22.27 -3.62
C GLU A 344 18.76 -22.06 -5.00
N GLY A 345 19.39 -21.24 -5.84
CA GLY A 345 19.05 -21.15 -7.27
C GLY A 345 18.50 -19.79 -7.69
N GLU A 346 17.76 -19.79 -8.78
CA GLU A 346 17.25 -18.59 -9.44
C GLU A 346 15.71 -18.58 -9.41
N VAL A 347 15.15 -17.58 -8.73
CA VAL A 347 13.71 -17.41 -8.51
C VAL A 347 13.10 -16.66 -9.69
N ASN A 348 12.07 -17.24 -10.29
CA ASN A 348 11.27 -16.65 -11.36
C ASN A 348 9.80 -16.58 -10.90
N GLY A 349 9.25 -15.37 -10.78
CA GLY A 349 7.94 -15.13 -10.18
C GLY A 349 7.97 -15.07 -8.64
N LYS A 350 6.78 -15.03 -8.03
CA LYS A 350 6.60 -14.92 -6.58
C LYS A 350 6.43 -16.30 -5.96
N ILE A 351 7.32 -16.69 -5.05
CA ILE A 351 7.31 -18.02 -4.43
C ILE A 351 7.25 -17.86 -2.90
N THR A 352 6.36 -18.63 -2.26
CA THR A 352 6.32 -18.81 -0.81
C THR A 352 6.75 -20.22 -0.47
N LEU A 353 7.83 -20.35 0.30
CA LEU A 353 8.37 -21.63 0.77
C LEU A 353 8.31 -21.72 2.28
N ILE A 354 7.67 -22.78 2.78
CA ILE A 354 7.46 -23.00 4.20
C ILE A 354 8.09 -24.32 4.63
N SER A 355 8.84 -24.26 5.73
CA SER A 355 9.31 -25.43 6.47
C SER A 355 8.66 -25.44 7.85
N ALA A 356 7.75 -26.36 8.10
CA ALA A 356 7.11 -26.52 9.41
C ALA A 356 6.56 -27.94 9.57
N GLU A 357 6.54 -28.49 10.79
CA GLU A 357 5.90 -29.77 11.10
C GLU A 357 4.73 -29.55 12.07
N ILE A 358 3.50 -29.80 11.61
CA ILE A 358 2.30 -29.53 12.41
C ILE A 358 2.17 -30.58 13.52
N GLY A 359 2.33 -30.14 14.77
CA GLY A 359 2.34 -31.04 15.93
C GLY A 359 3.67 -31.78 16.15
N GLY A 360 4.69 -31.46 15.34
CA GLY A 360 6.04 -32.01 15.43
C GLY A 360 7.07 -31.02 15.97
N GLY A 361 8.34 -31.31 15.70
CA GLY A 361 9.47 -30.48 16.13
C GLY A 361 9.72 -29.31 15.17
N PRO A 362 10.37 -28.22 15.64
CA PRO A 362 10.70 -27.10 14.75
C PRO A 362 11.66 -27.57 13.65
N THR A 363 11.26 -27.35 12.40
CA THR A 363 12.11 -27.54 11.22
C THR A 363 12.90 -26.27 10.91
N GLU A 364 13.88 -26.34 10.00
CA GLU A 364 14.74 -25.18 9.67
C GLU A 364 14.97 -25.06 8.16
N ILE A 365 15.19 -23.83 7.69
CA ILE A 365 15.62 -23.51 6.32
C ILE A 365 17.07 -23.08 6.35
N ILE A 366 17.88 -23.62 5.44
CA ILE A 366 19.31 -23.35 5.32
C ILE A 366 19.58 -22.80 3.92
N ILE A 367 20.31 -21.69 3.83
CA ILE A 367 20.66 -21.01 2.57
C ILE A 367 22.15 -21.20 2.29
N PRO A 368 22.57 -22.35 1.72
CA PRO A 368 24.00 -22.66 1.53
C PRO A 368 24.66 -21.88 0.38
N ASN A 369 23.88 -21.38 -0.57
CA ASN A 369 24.36 -20.75 -1.81
C ASN A 369 23.49 -19.55 -2.17
N ASN A 370 23.90 -18.82 -3.22
CA ASN A 370 23.18 -17.64 -3.68
C ASN A 370 21.75 -17.98 -4.10
N ILE A 371 20.84 -17.06 -3.78
CA ILE A 371 19.49 -17.00 -4.32
C ILE A 371 19.43 -15.71 -5.15
N THR A 372 19.17 -15.85 -6.44
CA THR A 372 19.08 -14.71 -7.36
C THR A 372 17.68 -14.61 -7.96
N TYR A 373 17.30 -13.43 -8.46
CA TYR A 373 16.07 -13.24 -9.22
C TYR A 373 16.38 -13.24 -10.72
N VAL A 374 15.50 -13.83 -11.54
CA VAL A 374 15.59 -13.73 -13.00
C VAL A 374 15.37 -12.26 -13.42
N HIS A 375 14.42 -11.59 -12.77
CA HIS A 375 14.00 -10.21 -13.03
C HIS A 375 14.14 -9.36 -11.77
N ASN A 376 14.79 -8.20 -11.90
CA ASN A 376 14.99 -7.23 -10.82
C ASN A 376 14.01 -6.05 -10.88
N ASP A 377 12.85 -6.23 -11.50
CA ASP A 377 11.80 -5.21 -11.68
C ASP A 377 10.62 -5.37 -10.69
N GLY A 378 10.71 -6.36 -9.78
CA GLY A 378 9.71 -6.64 -8.75
C GLY A 378 8.65 -7.66 -9.17
N THR A 379 8.77 -8.29 -10.35
CA THR A 379 7.91 -9.45 -10.70
C THR A 379 8.29 -10.69 -9.92
N ASP A 380 9.56 -10.82 -9.57
CA ASP A 380 10.12 -11.96 -8.85
C ASP A 380 10.22 -11.65 -7.36
N GLY A 381 9.95 -12.65 -6.52
CA GLY A 381 10.00 -12.48 -5.07
C GLY A 381 10.01 -13.81 -4.34
N LEU A 382 10.69 -13.86 -3.20
CA LEU A 382 10.81 -15.07 -2.41
C LEU A 382 10.44 -14.79 -0.95
N LEU A 383 9.47 -15.52 -0.43
CA LEU A 383 9.14 -15.57 0.99
C LEU A 383 9.59 -16.93 1.55
N LEU A 384 10.50 -16.89 2.53
CA LEU A 384 10.94 -18.06 3.28
C LEU A 384 10.35 -17.99 4.69
N MET A 385 9.64 -19.02 5.11
CA MET A 385 9.12 -19.14 6.47
C MET A 385 9.53 -20.47 7.08
N SER A 386 9.98 -20.43 8.34
CA SER A 386 10.35 -21.63 9.08
C SER A 386 9.74 -21.61 10.47
N GLN A 387 9.26 -22.76 10.94
CA GLN A 387 8.84 -22.93 12.33
C GLN A 387 10.00 -22.75 13.32
N GLY A 388 11.21 -23.14 12.91
CA GLY A 388 12.44 -22.95 13.66
C GLY A 388 13.26 -21.78 13.10
N ASN A 389 14.45 -22.08 12.59
CA ASN A 389 15.42 -21.07 12.17
C ASN A 389 15.54 -20.98 10.65
N ILE A 390 15.81 -19.77 10.16
CA ILE A 390 16.38 -19.55 8.82
C ILE A 390 17.87 -19.28 9.02
N THR A 391 18.72 -20.16 8.49
CA THR A 391 20.16 -20.19 8.78
C THR A 391 20.99 -19.90 7.54
N ILE A 392 21.88 -18.92 7.67
CA ILE A 392 22.97 -18.68 6.73
C ILE A 392 24.22 -19.42 7.27
N PRO A 393 24.74 -20.46 6.60
CA PRO A 393 25.85 -21.26 7.10
C PRO A 393 27.18 -20.50 6.96
N TRP A 394 28.21 -20.91 7.71
CA TRP A 394 29.55 -20.28 7.65
C TRP A 394 30.11 -20.23 6.22
N TYR A 395 29.97 -21.33 5.48
CA TYR A 395 30.25 -21.36 4.05
C TYR A 395 28.99 -20.88 3.32
N SER A 396 28.73 -19.57 3.44
CA SER A 396 27.71 -18.82 2.71
C SER A 396 28.34 -18.25 1.43
N PRO A 397 27.56 -18.00 0.37
CA PRO A 397 28.07 -17.43 -0.87
C PRO A 397 28.79 -16.08 -0.69
N TYR A 398 29.67 -15.78 -1.64
CA TYR A 398 30.28 -14.46 -1.85
C TYR A 398 29.37 -13.53 -2.65
#